data_AF-A0A1F8U600-F1
#
_entry.id   AF-A0A1F8U600-F1
#
_cell.length_a   1.000
_cell.length_b   1.000
_cell.length_c   1.000
_cell.angle_alpha   90.00
_cell.angle_beta   90.00
_cell.angle_gamma   90.00
#
_symmetry.space_group_name_H-M   'P 1'
#
loop_
_entity.id
_entity.type
_entity.pdbx_description
1 polymer ?
#
loop_
_entity_poly.entity_id
_entity_poly.type
_entity_poly.pdbx_seq_one_letter_code
_entity_poly.pdbx_strand_id
1 'polypeptide(L)'
;MIRLSQKGWNNVMIYTVVILVALFVGLPEYLKQARNEPQPQLISINQTLLAMHFPQHQIERAGPNWRSQPAVLTEEQLTVLLQHWQQAALPEKSPLDPINPQLISEVSVWLTGKPAQQQWQLYQAGEYYWLKAVDADLWYRLPPGQAELLFPAVLR
;
A
#
# COMPACT_ATOMS: atom_id res chain seq x y z
N MET A 1 3.88 -46.19 -30.24
CA MET A 1 3.92 -44.80 -30.75
C MET A 1 2.55 -44.17 -30.54
N ILE A 2 2.42 -43.23 -29.61
CA ILE A 2 1.14 -42.56 -29.35
C ILE A 2 0.89 -41.59 -30.52
N ARG A 3 -0.06 -41.93 -31.40
CA ARG A 3 -0.52 -41.05 -32.48
C ARG A 3 -1.71 -40.24 -31.97
N LEU A 4 -1.44 -39.01 -31.54
CA LEU A 4 -2.50 -38.06 -31.20
C LEU A 4 -3.21 -37.62 -32.50
N SER A 5 -4.54 -37.66 -32.51
CA SER A 5 -5.33 -37.11 -33.62
C SER A 5 -5.14 -35.59 -33.71
N GLN A 6 -5.42 -34.98 -34.86
CA GLN A 6 -5.35 -33.52 -35.07
C GLN A 6 -6.10 -32.72 -33.97
N LYS A 7 -7.22 -33.26 -33.47
CA LYS A 7 -7.98 -32.66 -32.36
C LYS A 7 -7.27 -32.77 -31.01
N GLY A 8 -6.54 -33.86 -30.77
CA GLY A 8 -5.73 -34.04 -29.57
C GLY A 8 -4.54 -33.08 -29.52
N TRP A 9 -3.93 -32.78 -30.67
CA TRP A 9 -2.82 -31.83 -30.76
C TRP A 9 -3.22 -30.38 -30.46
N ASN A 10 -4.41 -29.93 -30.91
CA ASN A 10 -4.91 -28.60 -30.56
C ASN A 10 -5.13 -28.45 -29.06
N ASN A 11 -5.74 -29.44 -28.42
CA ASN A 11 -5.94 -29.43 -26.98
C ASN A 11 -4.59 -29.41 -26.25
N VAL A 12 -3.61 -30.21 -26.67
CA VAL A 12 -2.25 -30.19 -26.10
C VAL A 12 -1.59 -28.84 -26.26
N MET A 13 -1.72 -28.18 -27.42
CA MET A 13 -1.15 -26.84 -27.63
C MET A 13 -1.81 -25.82 -26.70
N ILE A 14 -3.14 -25.84 -26.58
CA ILE A 14 -3.87 -24.95 -25.67
C ILE A 14 -3.46 -25.19 -24.21
N TYR A 15 -3.46 -26.44 -23.75
CA TYR A 15 -3.05 -26.78 -22.39
C TYR A 15 -1.60 -26.36 -22.11
N THR A 16 -0.70 -26.57 -23.07
CA THR A 16 0.71 -26.13 -22.94
C THR A 16 0.80 -24.62 -22.77
N VAL A 17 0.10 -23.84 -23.61
CA VAL A 17 0.13 -22.38 -23.53
C VAL A 17 -0.50 -21.88 -22.23
N VAL A 18 -1.62 -22.45 -21.79
CA VAL A 18 -2.28 -22.07 -20.53
C VAL A 18 -1.39 -22.36 -19.32
N ILE A 19 -0.76 -23.54 -19.27
CA ILE A 19 0.20 -23.90 -18.21
C ILE A 19 1.40 -22.95 -18.24
N LEU A 20 1.91 -22.63 -19.43
CA LEU A 20 3.07 -21.75 -19.58
C LEU A 20 2.74 -20.31 -19.14
N VAL A 21 1.57 -19.78 -19.50
CA VAL A 21 1.07 -18.48 -19.00
C VAL A 21 0.90 -18.52 -17.48
N ALA A 22 0.29 -19.57 -16.93
CA ALA A 22 0.12 -19.71 -15.48
C ALA A 22 1.45 -19.78 -14.74
N LEU A 23 2.46 -20.46 -15.29
CA LEU A 23 3.81 -20.51 -14.73
C LEU A 23 4.50 -19.15 -14.81
N PHE A 24 4.42 -18.45 -15.93
CA PHE A 24 5.05 -17.13 -16.08
C PHE A 24 4.42 -16.07 -15.18
N VAL A 25 3.10 -16.13 -14.96
CA VAL A 25 2.38 -15.20 -14.08
C VAL A 25 2.53 -15.59 -12.60
N GLY A 26 2.40 -16.88 -12.26
CA GLY A 26 2.37 -17.34 -10.86
C GLY A 26 3.73 -17.58 -10.22
N LEU A 27 4.74 -18.05 -10.97
CA LEU A 27 6.06 -18.38 -10.41
C LEU A 27 6.77 -17.21 -9.73
N PRO A 28 6.73 -15.96 -10.25
CA PRO A 28 7.35 -14.82 -9.59
C PRO A 28 6.76 -14.55 -8.19
N GLU A 29 5.44 -14.69 -8.01
CA GLU A 29 4.77 -14.48 -6.72
C GLU A 29 5.17 -15.55 -5.70
N TYR A 30 5.16 -16.83 -6.10
CA TYR A 30 5.62 -17.94 -5.24
C TYR A 30 7.09 -17.81 -4.85
N LEU A 31 7.96 -17.34 -5.75
CA LEU A 31 9.38 -17.14 -5.46
C LEU A 31 9.64 -15.96 -4.51
N LYS A 32 8.90 -14.86 -4.64
CA LYS A 32 8.96 -13.74 -3.68
C LYS A 32 8.55 -14.20 -2.28
N GLN A 33 7.47 -14.98 -2.20
CA GLN A 33 6.96 -15.51 -0.94
C GLN A 33 7.93 -16.52 -0.29
N ALA A 34 8.58 -17.36 -1.09
CA ALA A 34 9.59 -18.31 -0.62
C ALA A 34 10.92 -17.65 -0.21
N ARG A 35 11.24 -16.46 -0.74
CA ARG A 35 12.49 -15.75 -0.46
C ARG A 35 12.45 -14.88 0.80
N ASN A 36 11.32 -14.73 1.48
CA ASN A 36 11.16 -13.78 2.59
C ASN A 36 11.77 -12.41 2.23
N GLU A 37 11.62 -11.96 0.97
CA GLU A 37 12.11 -10.62 0.63
C GLU A 37 11.32 -9.64 1.50
N PRO A 38 11.99 -8.79 2.30
CA PRO A 38 11.31 -7.90 3.21
C PRO A 38 10.38 -7.02 2.40
N GLN A 39 9.07 -7.17 2.66
CA GLN A 39 8.06 -6.38 1.99
C GLN A 39 8.41 -4.89 2.22
N PRO A 40 8.50 -4.07 1.15
CA PRO A 40 8.86 -2.67 1.32
C PRO A 40 7.95 -2.04 2.36
N GLN A 41 8.51 -1.24 3.26
CA GLN A 41 7.71 -0.49 4.24
C GLN A 41 7.23 0.81 3.60
N LEU A 42 6.06 1.27 4.01
CA LEU A 42 5.47 2.55 3.58
C LEU A 42 6.44 3.71 3.85
N ILE A 43 7.12 3.63 4.98
CA ILE A 43 8.22 4.51 5.37
C ILE A 43 9.46 3.63 5.48
N SER A 44 10.52 3.97 4.76
CA SER A 44 11.76 3.19 4.80
C SER A 44 12.33 3.11 6.23
N ILE A 45 12.95 1.98 6.58
CA ILE A 45 13.51 1.75 7.92
C ILE A 45 14.62 2.75 8.32
N ASN A 46 15.24 3.41 7.34
CA ASN A 46 16.26 4.46 7.55
C ASN A 46 15.65 5.86 7.69
N GLN A 47 14.32 5.98 7.65
CA GLN A 47 13.60 7.24 7.71
C GLN A 47 12.65 7.26 8.90
N THR A 48 12.47 8.43 9.50
CA THR A 48 11.60 8.63 10.65
C THR A 48 10.61 9.75 10.35
N LEU A 49 9.37 9.58 10.78
CA LEU A 49 8.35 10.64 10.74
C LEU A 49 8.75 11.84 11.60
N LEU A 50 8.66 13.03 11.00
CA LEU A 50 8.88 14.33 11.63
C LEU A 50 7.56 15.07 11.87
N ALA A 51 6.68 15.04 10.87
CA ALA A 51 5.36 15.64 10.92
C ALA A 51 4.41 14.89 9.97
N MET A 52 3.11 15.00 10.26
CA MET A 52 2.03 14.41 9.47
C MET A 52 0.85 15.37 9.46
N HIS A 53 0.43 15.82 8.29
CA HIS A 53 -0.69 16.75 8.15
C HIS A 53 -1.81 16.10 7.35
N PHE A 54 -2.95 15.91 8.00
CA PHE A 54 -4.24 15.60 7.41
C PHE A 54 -4.98 16.91 7.05
N PRO A 55 -6.10 16.88 6.29
CA PRO A 55 -6.74 18.09 5.79
C PRO A 55 -7.11 19.10 6.87
N GLN A 56 -7.49 18.62 8.05
CA GLN A 56 -7.90 19.47 9.18
C GLN A 56 -7.03 19.28 10.43
N HIS A 57 -6.02 18.40 10.39
CA HIS A 57 -5.26 18.01 11.57
C HIS A 57 -3.76 18.00 11.29
N GLN A 58 -3.00 18.73 12.09
CA GLN A 58 -1.55 18.77 12.01
C GLN A 58 -0.94 18.03 13.19
N ILE A 59 -0.15 17.01 12.92
CA ILE A 59 0.54 16.18 13.91
C ILE A 59 2.04 16.46 13.81
N GLU A 60 2.62 16.95 14.90
CA GLU A 60 4.02 17.37 14.94
C GLU A 60 4.68 16.96 16.26
N ARG A 61 6.02 16.84 16.24
CA ARG A 61 6.79 16.60 17.46
C ARG A 61 6.86 17.85 18.32
N ALA A 62 6.41 17.72 19.57
CA ALA A 62 6.54 18.72 20.63
C ALA A 62 7.52 18.20 21.71
N GLY A 63 8.83 18.28 21.43
CA GLY A 63 9.87 17.71 22.29
C GLY A 63 9.90 16.18 22.20
N PRO A 64 9.75 15.44 23.32
CA PRO A 64 9.69 13.97 23.29
C PRO A 64 8.35 13.43 22.79
N ASN A 65 7.29 14.26 22.82
CA ASN A 65 5.91 13.82 22.65
C ASN A 65 5.35 14.29 21.31
N TRP A 66 4.27 13.65 20.87
CA TRP A 66 3.53 14.05 19.67
C TRP A 66 2.27 14.83 20.05
N ARG A 67 1.97 15.88 19.29
CA ARG A 67 0.76 16.68 19.50
C ARG A 67 0.01 16.85 18.19
N SER A 68 -1.31 16.78 18.27
CA SER A 68 -2.22 17.13 17.17
C SER A 68 -2.83 18.52 17.37
N GLN A 69 -3.07 19.23 16.28
CA GLN A 69 -3.80 20.49 16.24
C GLN A 69 -4.89 20.39 15.15
N PRO A 70 -6.19 20.43 15.50
CA PRO A 70 -6.74 20.47 16.86
C PRO A 70 -6.42 19.19 17.65
N ALA A 71 -6.45 19.29 18.98
CA ALA A 71 -6.12 18.17 19.89
C ALA A 71 -7.29 17.18 20.00
N VAL A 72 -7.48 16.36 18.96
CA VAL A 72 -8.58 15.39 18.89
C VAL A 72 -8.15 13.98 19.33
N LEU A 73 -6.86 13.69 19.27
CA LEU A 73 -6.27 12.42 19.72
C LEU A 73 -5.38 12.64 20.94
N THR A 74 -5.37 11.67 21.86
CA THR A 74 -4.43 11.64 22.97
C THR A 74 -3.01 11.36 22.48
N GLU A 75 -2.01 11.68 23.28
CA GLU A 75 -0.60 11.40 22.96
C GLU A 75 -0.34 9.91 22.69
N GLU A 76 -0.98 9.03 23.47
CA GLU A 76 -0.87 7.57 23.28
C GLU A 76 -1.45 7.15 21.92
N GLN A 77 -2.61 7.67 21.55
CA GLN A 77 -3.24 7.39 20.25
C GLN A 77 -2.40 7.89 19.08
N LEU A 78 -1.79 9.08 19.21
CA LEU A 78 -0.86 9.61 18.21
C LEU A 78 0.38 8.73 18.06
N THR A 79 0.94 8.28 19.19
CA THR A 79 2.12 7.40 19.19
C THR A 79 1.82 6.08 18.48
N VAL A 80 0.64 5.48 18.74
CA VAL A 80 0.19 4.25 18.06
C VAL A 80 -0.01 4.49 16.56
N LEU A 81 -0.66 5.59 16.17
CA LEU A 81 -0.85 5.94 14.76
C LEU A 81 0.48 6.06 14.01
N LEU A 82 1.43 6.79 14.59
CA LEU A 82 2.74 7.00 13.97
C LEU A 82 3.54 5.71 13.91
N GLN A 83 3.43 4.84 14.92
CA GLN A 83 4.02 3.51 14.87
C GLN A 83 3.42 2.67 13.74
N HIS A 84 2.10 2.70 13.55
CA HIS A 84 1.45 2.01 12.42
C HIS A 84 1.98 2.52 11.08
N TRP A 85 2.12 3.84 10.89
CA TRP A 85 2.70 4.39 9.67
C TRP A 85 4.16 3.98 9.46
N GLN A 86 4.96 4.00 10.52
CA GLN A 86 6.38 3.66 10.48
C GLN A 86 6.61 2.16 10.18
N GLN A 87 5.71 1.29 10.65
CA GLN A 87 5.82 -0.18 10.52
C GLN A 87 4.94 -0.76 9.42
N ALA A 88 4.08 0.05 8.78
CA ALA A 88 3.17 -0.43 7.76
C ALA A 88 3.96 -1.00 6.58
N ALA A 89 3.65 -2.24 6.23
CA ALA A 89 4.06 -2.81 4.95
C ALA A 89 3.36 -2.04 3.82
N LEU A 90 4.14 -1.61 2.84
CA LEU A 90 3.64 -1.12 1.57
C LEU A 90 3.16 -2.34 0.77
N PRO A 91 1.87 -2.41 0.41
CA PRO A 91 1.37 -3.50 -0.42
C PRO A 91 2.07 -3.53 -1.77
N GLU A 92 1.93 -4.63 -2.50
CA GLU A 92 2.42 -4.66 -3.87
C GLU A 92 1.70 -3.59 -4.72
N LYS A 93 2.45 -2.97 -5.63
CA LYS A 93 1.89 -2.04 -6.61
C LYS A 93 0.76 -2.73 -7.36
N SER A 94 -0.38 -2.07 -7.46
CA SER A 94 -1.49 -2.61 -8.24
C SER A 94 -1.13 -2.62 -9.73
N PRO A 95 -1.40 -3.72 -10.45
CA PRO A 95 -1.22 -3.77 -11.90
C PRO A 95 -2.27 -2.95 -12.65
N LEU A 96 -3.38 -2.60 -11.99
CA LEU A 96 -4.50 -1.86 -12.57
C LEU A 96 -4.90 -0.70 -11.65
N ASP A 97 -5.28 0.42 -12.27
CA ASP A 97 -5.84 1.56 -11.56
C ASP A 97 -7.28 1.26 -11.11
N PRO A 98 -7.72 1.81 -9.97
CA PRO A 98 -9.09 1.64 -9.51
C PRO A 98 -10.09 2.30 -10.48
N ILE A 99 -11.24 1.64 -10.67
CA ILE A 99 -12.34 2.17 -11.48
C ILE A 99 -13.22 3.05 -10.60
N ASN A 100 -13.46 4.30 -11.02
CA ASN A 100 -14.26 5.30 -10.29
C ASN A 100 -13.84 5.49 -8.82
N PRO A 101 -12.56 5.81 -8.55
CA PRO A 101 -12.08 5.98 -7.18
C PRO A 101 -12.64 7.26 -6.57
N GLN A 102 -13.20 7.15 -5.36
CA GLN A 102 -13.64 8.29 -4.56
C GLN A 102 -12.56 8.64 -3.52
N LEU A 103 -12.10 9.89 -3.52
CA LEU A 103 -11.15 10.37 -2.51
C LEU A 103 -11.84 10.39 -1.14
N ILE A 104 -11.23 9.75 -0.15
CA ILE A 104 -11.70 9.69 1.23
C ILE A 104 -10.93 10.68 2.11
N SER A 105 -9.61 10.67 2.01
CA SER A 105 -8.73 11.53 2.80
C SER A 105 -7.38 11.63 2.13
N GLU A 106 -6.60 12.62 2.52
CA GLU A 106 -5.18 12.72 2.16
C GLU A 106 -4.31 13.00 3.38
N VAL A 107 -3.01 12.81 3.21
CA VAL A 107 -2.03 13.10 4.26
C VAL A 107 -0.69 13.43 3.64
N SER A 108 -0.08 14.49 4.14
CA SER A 108 1.29 14.87 3.85
C SER A 108 2.19 14.43 4.99
N VAL A 109 3.30 13.75 4.68
CA VAL A 109 4.27 13.28 5.67
C VAL A 109 5.64 13.89 5.43
N TRP A 110 6.30 14.33 6.49
CA TRP A 110 7.69 14.79 6.47
C TRP A 110 8.57 13.73 7.10
N LEU A 111 9.65 13.37 6.40
CA LEU A 111 10.56 12.31 6.82
C LEU A 111 11.99 12.82 6.96
N THR A 112 12.76 12.20 7.85
CA THR A 112 14.21 12.43 7.91
C THR A 112 14.88 12.07 6.59
N GLY A 113 15.90 12.86 6.21
CA GLY A 113 16.68 12.66 4.99
C GLY A 113 15.95 12.99 3.68
N LYS A 114 14.69 13.44 3.73
CA LYS A 114 13.96 13.96 2.56
C LYS A 114 13.62 15.44 2.75
N PRO A 115 14.00 16.31 1.80
CA PRO A 115 13.68 17.74 1.89
C PRO A 115 12.22 18.05 1.54
N ALA A 116 11.57 17.19 0.75
CA ALA A 116 10.17 17.36 0.34
C ALA A 116 9.23 16.50 1.19
N GLN A 117 8.01 17.00 1.41
CA GLN A 117 6.90 16.21 1.92
C GLN A 117 6.56 15.08 0.95
N GLN A 118 6.11 13.94 1.46
CA GLN A 118 5.51 12.90 0.63
C GLN A 118 3.99 12.95 0.81
N GLN A 119 3.24 12.94 -0.28
CA GLN A 119 1.79 13.02 -0.23
C GLN A 119 1.15 11.66 -0.55
N TRP A 120 0.25 11.25 0.34
CA TRP A 120 -0.51 10.01 0.24
C TRP A 120 -1.99 10.31 0.24
N GLN A 121 -2.73 9.64 -0.63
CA GLN A 121 -4.18 9.80 -0.73
C GLN A 121 -4.89 8.45 -0.57
N LEU A 122 -5.89 8.42 0.29
CA LEU A 122 -6.76 7.27 0.50
C LEU A 122 -8.00 7.43 -0.38
N TYR A 123 -8.26 6.40 -1.19
CA TYR A 123 -9.44 6.30 -2.04
C TYR A 123 -10.25 5.05 -1.69
N GLN A 124 -11.54 5.09 -1.99
CA GLN A 124 -12.43 3.93 -1.99
C GLN A 124 -12.91 3.68 -3.41
N ALA A 125 -12.85 2.44 -3.86
CA ALA A 125 -13.42 2.01 -5.13
C ALA A 125 -14.11 0.65 -4.95
N GLY A 126 -15.44 0.67 -4.96
CA GLY A 126 -16.26 -0.46 -4.55
C GLY A 126 -16.01 -0.84 -3.08
N GLU A 127 -15.73 -2.11 -2.83
CA GLU A 127 -15.48 -2.68 -1.49
C GLU A 127 -14.03 -2.52 -1.02
N TYR A 128 -13.15 -1.94 -1.84
CA TYR A 128 -11.72 -1.89 -1.56
C TYR A 128 -11.22 -0.47 -1.30
N TYR A 129 -10.26 -0.38 -0.39
CA TYR A 129 -9.47 0.82 -0.16
C TYR A 129 -8.18 0.79 -0.96
N TRP A 130 -7.82 1.96 -1.47
CA TRP A 130 -6.69 2.17 -2.35
C TRP A 130 -5.85 3.32 -1.80
N LEU A 131 -4.54 3.13 -1.78
CA LEU A 131 -3.59 4.16 -1.40
C LEU A 131 -2.86 4.63 -2.65
N LYS A 132 -2.87 5.94 -2.89
CA LYS A 132 -2.13 6.57 -3.98
C LYS A 132 -0.91 7.29 -3.43
N ALA A 133 0.28 6.95 -3.94
CA ALA A 133 1.47 7.78 -3.79
C ALA A 133 1.39 8.90 -4.83
N VAL A 134 1.10 10.13 -4.40
CA VAL A 134 0.86 11.25 -5.33
C VAL A 134 2.13 11.59 -6.11
N ASP A 135 3.27 11.64 -5.44
CA ASP A 135 4.56 12.02 -6.05
C ASP A 135 5.02 11.04 -7.15
N ALA A 136 4.71 9.76 -6.99
CA ALA A 136 5.12 8.70 -7.92
C ALA A 136 4.02 8.29 -8.90
N ASP A 137 2.79 8.82 -8.72
CA ASP A 137 1.58 8.41 -9.42
C ASP A 137 1.36 6.88 -9.40
N LEU A 138 1.52 6.27 -8.23
CA LEU A 138 1.38 4.82 -8.03
C LEU A 138 0.20 4.47 -7.14
N TRP A 139 -0.52 3.42 -7.52
CA TRP A 139 -1.64 2.87 -6.78
C TRP A 139 -1.27 1.57 -6.06
N TYR A 140 -1.74 1.46 -4.82
CA TYR A 140 -1.57 0.29 -3.97
C TYR A 140 -2.95 -0.11 -3.44
N ARG A 141 -3.27 -1.40 -3.51
CA ARG A 141 -4.49 -1.91 -2.90
C ARG A 141 -4.21 -2.23 -1.43
N LEU A 142 -4.95 -1.62 -0.52
CA LEU A 142 -4.77 -1.85 0.91
C LEU A 142 -5.44 -3.17 1.33
N PRO A 143 -4.79 -3.98 2.17
CA PRO A 143 -5.44 -5.09 2.86
C PRO A 143 -6.58 -4.60 3.76
N PRO A 144 -7.57 -5.46 4.05
CA PRO A 144 -8.66 -5.14 4.95
C PRO A 144 -8.13 -4.62 6.31
N GLY A 145 -8.73 -3.52 6.81
CA GLY A 145 -8.36 -2.91 8.09
C GLY A 145 -7.14 -1.99 8.04
N GLN A 146 -6.22 -2.10 7.06
CA GLN A 146 -5.03 -1.24 7.02
C GLN A 146 -5.40 0.24 6.81
N ALA A 147 -6.45 0.53 6.04
CA ALA A 147 -6.94 1.88 5.81
C ALA A 147 -7.36 2.60 7.10
N GLU A 148 -8.03 1.89 8.02
CA GLU A 148 -8.46 2.44 9.31
C GLU A 148 -7.29 2.71 10.27
N LEU A 149 -6.23 1.90 10.18
CA LEU A 149 -5.02 2.08 10.99
C LEU A 149 -4.18 3.28 10.53
N LEU A 150 -4.13 3.52 9.22
CA LEU A 150 -3.35 4.61 8.62
C LEU A 150 -4.12 5.93 8.56
N PHE A 151 -5.43 5.87 8.31
CA PHE A 151 -6.30 7.03 8.23
C PHE A 151 -7.46 6.83 9.22
N PRO A 152 -7.29 7.06 10.53
CA PRO A 152 -8.40 6.94 11.47
C PRO A 152 -9.55 7.89 11.11
N ALA A 153 -10.80 7.45 11.26
CA ALA A 153 -11.99 8.25 10.90
C ALA A 153 -12.03 9.65 11.55
N VAL A 154 -11.41 9.82 12.72
CA VAL A 154 -11.28 11.10 13.43
C VAL A 154 -10.42 12.13 12.68
N LEU A 155 -9.52 11.68 11.81
CA LEU A 155 -8.57 12.53 11.10
C LEU A 155 -8.92 12.75 9.62
N ARG A 156 -9.96 12.08 9.11
CA ARG A 156 -10.44 12.19 7.72
C ARG A 156 -11.29 13.42 7.52
#